data_AF-A0A440JTD6-F1
#
_entry.id   AF-A0A440JTD6-F1
#
_cell.length_a   1.000
_cell.length_b   1.000
_cell.length_c   1.000
_cell.angle_alpha   90.00
_cell.angle_beta   90.00
_cell.angle_gamma   90.00
#
_symmetry.space_group_name_H-M   'P 1'
#
loop_
_entity.id
_entity.type
_entity.pdbx_description
1 polymer ?
#
loop_
_entity_poly.entity_id
_entity_poly.type
_entity_poly.pdbx_seq_one_letter_code
_entity_poly.pdbx_strand_id
1 'polypeptide(L)'
;MTWNYVLPKETLEGYRKAADATQEEMAHHMHLPLRTYEDLITGKTRMRPVHSRAAEGALLFLARKRGDTRFLPPHLVELLDDLAAARQKAVKLSKEEAFALRGRMAKIVGVYKVDGTPVSVSERPLGEAIRLIAEGTVGYRTDRAQVFTEEGDGLLNYRDCVAVMKQYGQRL
;
A
#
# COMPACT_ATOMS: atom_id res chain seq x y z
N MET A 1 5.25 -23.31 8.11
CA MET A 1 4.30 -23.77 7.07
C MET A 1 4.85 -23.33 5.72
N THR A 2 5.55 -24.22 5.00
CA THR A 2 6.19 -23.92 3.72
C THR A 2 5.18 -24.10 2.60
N TRP A 3 4.75 -22.99 1.99
CA TRP A 3 3.83 -23.00 0.86
C TRP A 3 4.55 -23.51 -0.39
N ASN A 4 4.56 -24.83 -0.61
CA ASN A 4 4.96 -25.44 -1.87
C ASN A 4 3.79 -25.41 -2.87
N TYR A 5 3.38 -24.21 -3.27
CA TYR A 5 2.43 -24.05 -4.37
C TYR A 5 3.24 -23.88 -5.67
N VAL A 6 3.51 -25.01 -6.34
CA VAL A 6 4.03 -24.99 -7.71
C VAL A 6 2.81 -24.87 -8.61
N LEU A 7 2.60 -23.68 -9.18
CA LEU A 7 1.54 -23.49 -10.17
C LEU A 7 1.78 -24.47 -11.34
N PRO A 8 0.75 -25.22 -11.79
CA PRO A 8 0.86 -26.02 -13.01
C PRO A 8 1.29 -25.16 -14.19
N LYS A 9 1.97 -25.75 -15.17
CA LYS A 9 2.39 -25.11 -16.44
C LYS A 9 1.23 -24.39 -17.16
N GLU A 10 -0.01 -24.76 -16.81
CA GLU A 10 -1.28 -24.23 -17.28
C GLU A 10 -1.61 -22.79 -16.81
N THR A 11 -0.83 -22.16 -15.92
CA THR A 11 -1.25 -20.88 -15.31
C THR A 11 -0.68 -19.62 -15.97
N LEU A 12 0.53 -19.62 -16.55
CA LEU A 12 1.12 -18.38 -17.07
C LEU A 12 0.44 -17.91 -18.37
N GLU A 13 0.18 -18.86 -19.26
CA GLU A 13 -0.59 -18.60 -20.47
C GLU A 13 -2.06 -18.32 -20.13
N GLY A 14 -2.63 -19.03 -19.16
CA GLY A 14 -3.98 -18.78 -18.65
C GLY A 14 -4.13 -17.37 -18.08
N TYR A 15 -3.19 -16.94 -17.26
CA TYR A 15 -3.14 -15.58 -16.70
C TYR A 15 -3.05 -14.51 -17.79
N ARG A 16 -2.17 -14.71 -18.78
CA ARG A 16 -2.06 -13.78 -19.91
C ARG A 16 -3.36 -13.70 -20.71
N LYS A 17 -3.98 -14.84 -21.02
CA LYS A 17 -5.25 -14.90 -21.79
C LYS A 17 -6.41 -14.29 -21.02
N ALA A 18 -6.55 -14.60 -19.73
CA ALA A 18 -7.59 -14.03 -18.88
C ALA A 18 -7.46 -12.51 -18.79
N ALA A 19 -6.22 -12.02 -18.70
CA ALA A 19 -5.93 -10.60 -18.69
C ALA A 19 -5.93 -9.94 -20.08
N ASP A 20 -6.27 -10.67 -21.16
CA ASP A 20 -6.20 -10.20 -22.55
C ASP A 20 -4.92 -9.38 -22.83
N ALA A 21 -3.77 -9.94 -22.47
CA ALA A 21 -2.47 -9.29 -22.59
C ALA A 21 -1.64 -9.91 -23.71
N THR A 22 -0.81 -9.11 -24.37
CA THR A 22 0.21 -9.66 -25.28
C THR A 22 1.33 -10.35 -24.50
N GLN A 23 2.17 -11.13 -25.18
CA GLN A 23 3.32 -11.75 -24.53
C GLN A 23 4.32 -10.69 -24.06
N GLU A 24 4.51 -9.64 -24.85
CA GLU A 24 5.35 -8.48 -24.53
C GLU A 24 4.84 -7.73 -23.30
N GLU A 25 3.54 -7.47 -23.22
CA GLU A 25 2.95 -6.79 -22.07
C GLU A 25 3.12 -7.60 -20.78
N MET A 26 2.86 -8.91 -20.85
CA MET A 26 3.02 -9.80 -19.71
C MET A 26 4.49 -9.90 -19.29
N ALA A 27 5.41 -10.11 -20.24
CA ALA A 27 6.84 -10.17 -19.96
C ALA A 27 7.36 -8.86 -19.33
N HIS A 28 6.92 -7.72 -19.86
CA HIS A 28 7.26 -6.39 -19.34
C HIS A 28 6.84 -6.24 -17.87
N HIS A 29 5.58 -6.55 -17.55
CA HIS A 29 5.06 -6.42 -16.18
C HIS A 29 5.58 -7.49 -15.22
N MET A 30 6.07 -8.62 -15.73
CA MET A 30 6.82 -9.62 -14.96
C MET A 30 8.29 -9.25 -14.74
N HIS A 31 8.79 -8.18 -15.38
CA HIS A 31 10.20 -7.82 -15.42
C HIS A 31 11.10 -8.93 -15.97
N LEU A 32 10.64 -9.60 -17.03
CA LEU A 32 11.40 -10.62 -17.75
C LEU A 32 11.70 -10.14 -19.17
N PRO A 33 12.86 -10.52 -19.74
CA PRO A 33 13.03 -10.47 -21.19
C PRO A 33 11.94 -11.28 -21.88
N LEU A 34 11.41 -10.79 -23.01
CA LEU A 34 10.38 -11.50 -23.79
C LEU A 34 10.80 -12.94 -24.09
N ARG A 35 12.07 -13.13 -24.47
CA ARG A 35 12.60 -14.46 -24.75
C ARG A 35 12.52 -15.40 -23.54
N THR A 36 12.82 -14.90 -22.35
CA THR A 36 12.71 -15.68 -21.10
C THR A 36 11.26 -16.08 -20.84
N TYR A 37 10.31 -15.18 -21.10
CA TYR A 37 8.88 -15.45 -20.97
C TYR A 37 8.41 -16.53 -21.96
N GLU A 38 8.81 -16.46 -23.24
CA GLU A 38 8.52 -17.48 -24.25
C GLU A 38 9.08 -18.87 -23.86
N ASP A 39 10.32 -18.89 -23.36
CA ASP A 39 10.98 -20.13 -22.93
C ASP A 39 10.27 -20.74 -21.70
N LEU A 40 9.66 -19.93 -20.84
CA LEU A 40 8.83 -20.40 -19.73
C LEU A 40 7.50 -21.00 -20.20
N ILE A 41 6.81 -20.35 -21.15
CA ILE A 41 5.55 -20.87 -21.73
C ILE A 41 5.79 -22.20 -22.44
N THR A 42 6.78 -22.23 -23.33
CA THR A 42 7.12 -23.45 -24.09
C THR A 42 7.67 -24.56 -23.19
N GLY A 43 8.17 -24.21 -22.00
CA GLY A 43 8.74 -25.13 -21.02
C GLY A 43 10.19 -25.51 -21.29
N LYS A 44 10.88 -24.76 -22.16
CA LYS A 44 12.34 -24.85 -22.29
C LYS A 44 13.04 -24.47 -20.98
N THR A 45 12.47 -23.50 -20.27
CA THR A 45 12.90 -23.13 -18.92
C THR A 45 11.89 -23.63 -17.89
N ARG A 46 12.38 -24.26 -16.83
CA ARG A 46 11.54 -24.71 -15.71
C ARG A 46 10.95 -23.51 -14.97
N MET A 47 9.63 -23.51 -14.79
CA MET A 47 8.95 -22.52 -13.95
C MET A 47 9.38 -22.68 -12.48
N ARG A 48 9.67 -21.54 -11.83
CA ARG A 48 10.09 -21.44 -10.43
C ARG A 48 9.09 -20.56 -9.67
N PRO A 49 9.00 -20.67 -8.34
CA PRO A 49 8.10 -19.83 -7.55
C PRO A 49 8.25 -18.32 -7.81
N VAL A 50 9.46 -17.85 -8.09
CA VAL A 50 9.71 -16.43 -8.43
C VAL A 50 8.98 -16.01 -9.72
N HIS A 51 8.87 -16.89 -10.72
CA HIS A 51 8.13 -16.59 -11.95
C HIS A 51 6.63 -16.53 -11.69
N SER A 52 6.12 -17.42 -10.83
CA SER A 52 4.73 -17.41 -10.39
C SER A 52 4.37 -16.10 -9.69
N ARG A 53 5.21 -15.65 -8.75
CA ARG A 53 5.02 -14.37 -8.04
C ARG A 53 5.14 -13.17 -8.97
N ALA A 54 6.07 -13.20 -9.92
CA ALA A 54 6.19 -12.17 -10.94
C ALA A 54 4.92 -12.08 -11.81
N ALA A 55 4.33 -13.22 -12.18
CA ALA A 55 3.09 -13.27 -12.95
C ALA A 55 1.90 -12.69 -12.17
N GLU A 56 1.76 -13.05 -10.88
CA GLU A 56 0.74 -12.47 -10.00
C GLU A 56 0.88 -10.94 -9.88
N GLY A 57 2.11 -10.46 -9.68
CA GLY A 57 2.41 -9.02 -9.68
C GLY A 57 2.02 -8.35 -11.00
N ALA A 58 2.34 -8.99 -12.13
CA ALA A 58 1.98 -8.49 -13.46
C ALA A 58 0.47 -8.34 -13.63
N LEU A 59 -0.32 -9.30 -13.15
CA LEU A 59 -1.78 -9.23 -13.17
C LEU A 59 -2.30 -8.04 -12.36
N LEU A 60 -1.75 -7.77 -11.18
CA LEU A 60 -2.13 -6.60 -10.37
C LEU A 60 -1.81 -5.28 -11.09
N PHE A 61 -0.67 -5.19 -11.78
CA PHE A 61 -0.33 -4.02 -12.58
C PHE A 61 -1.29 -3.82 -13.76
N LEU A 62 -1.61 -4.89 -14.48
CA LEU A 62 -2.56 -4.85 -15.58
C LEU A 62 -3.96 -4.46 -15.10
N ALA A 63 -4.41 -5.02 -13.98
CA ALA A 63 -5.72 -4.73 -13.40
C ALA A 63 -5.81 -3.25 -13.00
N ARG A 64 -4.76 -2.71 -12.37
CA ARG A 64 -4.66 -1.28 -12.06
C ARG A 64 -4.66 -0.41 -13.32
N LYS A 65 -3.88 -0.77 -14.34
CA LYS A 65 -3.75 -0.01 -15.59
C LYS A 65 -5.09 0.09 -16.33
N ARG A 66 -5.88 -1.00 -16.31
CA ARG A 66 -7.15 -1.12 -17.03
C ARG A 66 -8.38 -0.74 -16.19
N GLY A 67 -8.25 -0.69 -14.87
CA GLY A 67 -9.39 -0.48 -13.96
C GLY A 67 -10.34 -1.66 -13.90
N ASP A 68 -9.86 -2.88 -14.20
CA ASP A 68 -10.66 -4.10 -14.22
C ASP A 68 -9.95 -5.21 -13.44
N THR A 69 -10.62 -5.79 -12.45
CA THR A 69 -10.09 -6.85 -11.58
C THR A 69 -10.73 -8.22 -11.86
N ARG A 70 -11.68 -8.32 -12.79
CA ARG A 70 -12.48 -9.54 -13.02
C ARG A 70 -11.66 -10.73 -13.51
N PHE A 71 -10.48 -10.48 -14.08
CA PHE A 71 -9.56 -11.53 -14.53
C PHE A 71 -8.55 -11.96 -13.47
N LEU A 72 -8.57 -11.35 -12.29
CA LEU A 72 -7.67 -11.75 -11.21
C LEU A 72 -8.09 -13.11 -10.63
N PRO A 73 -7.11 -13.99 -10.33
CA PRO A 73 -7.35 -15.19 -9.55
C PRO A 73 -8.00 -14.89 -8.19
N PRO A 74 -8.82 -15.80 -7.63
CA PRO A 74 -9.54 -15.59 -6.38
C PRO A 74 -8.65 -15.12 -5.22
N HIS A 75 -7.47 -15.73 -5.04
CA HIS A 75 -6.56 -15.37 -3.94
C HIS A 75 -5.99 -13.96 -4.06
N LEU A 76 -5.90 -13.39 -5.27
CA LEU A 76 -5.51 -11.99 -5.46
C LEU A 76 -6.67 -11.04 -5.18
N VAL A 77 -7.91 -11.45 -5.46
CA VAL A 77 -9.10 -10.68 -5.08
C VAL A 77 -9.23 -10.64 -3.56
N GLU A 78 -9.10 -11.78 -2.89
CA GLU A 78 -9.08 -11.88 -1.43
C GLU A 78 -7.99 -10.99 -0.82
N LEU A 79 -6.77 -11.00 -1.39
CA LEU A 79 -5.69 -10.11 -0.94
C LEU A 79 -6.07 -8.63 -1.08
N LEU A 80 -6.73 -8.23 -2.17
CA LEU A 80 -7.17 -6.85 -2.34
C LEU A 80 -8.26 -6.46 -1.34
N ASP A 81 -9.19 -7.37 -1.04
CA ASP A 81 -10.23 -7.17 -0.04
C ASP A 81 -9.64 -7.06 1.37
N ASP A 82 -8.68 -7.91 1.73
CA ASP A 82 -7.94 -7.84 3.00
C ASP A 82 -7.20 -6.51 3.15
N LEU A 83 -6.55 -6.04 2.08
CA LEU A 83 -5.88 -4.73 2.06
C LEU A 83 -6.89 -3.58 2.18
N ALA A 84 -8.05 -3.69 1.55
CA ALA A 84 -9.11 -2.70 1.65
C ALA A 84 -9.72 -2.68 3.06
N ALA A 85 -9.94 -3.84 3.67
CA ALA A 85 -10.42 -3.98 5.03
C ALA A 85 -9.39 -3.45 6.05
N ALA A 86 -8.10 -3.76 5.86
CA ALA A 86 -7.02 -3.20 6.68
C ALA A 86 -6.96 -1.67 6.57
N ARG A 87 -7.22 -1.11 5.37
CA ARG A 87 -7.34 0.34 5.17
C ARG A 87 -8.59 0.92 5.86
N GLN A 88 -9.70 0.19 5.89
CA GLN A 88 -10.95 0.62 6.53
C GLN A 88 -10.91 0.50 8.06
N LYS A 89 -10.12 -0.44 8.62
CA LYS A 89 -9.89 -0.55 10.07
C LYS A 89 -9.22 0.68 10.67
N ALA A 90 -8.54 1.49 9.86
CA ALA A 90 -8.17 2.85 10.24
C ALA A 90 -9.41 3.75 10.22
N VAL A 91 -10.18 3.76 11.31
CA VAL A 91 -11.33 4.64 11.50
C VAL A 91 -10.82 6.08 11.52
N LYS A 92 -11.38 6.92 10.65
CA LYS A 92 -11.08 8.34 10.67
C LYS A 92 -11.59 8.92 11.98
N LEU A 93 -10.69 9.44 12.81
CA LEU A 93 -11.09 10.12 14.04
C LEU A 93 -11.84 11.42 13.70
N SER A 94 -12.99 11.63 14.34
CA SER A 94 -13.59 12.95 14.41
C SER A 94 -12.67 13.91 15.17
N LYS A 95 -12.94 15.23 15.08
CA LYS A 95 -12.09 16.22 15.74
C LYS A 95 -12.21 16.13 17.26
N GLU A 96 -13.42 15.84 17.73
CA GLU A 96 -13.79 15.68 19.12
C GLU A 96 -13.09 14.44 19.71
N GLU A 97 -13.09 13.32 18.99
CA GLU A 97 -12.37 12.10 19.39
C GLU A 97 -10.85 12.31 19.40
N ALA A 98 -10.30 12.94 18.36
CA ALA A 98 -8.88 13.29 18.31
C ALA A 98 -8.45 14.13 19.52
N PHE A 99 -9.29 15.11 19.91
CA PHE A 99 -9.05 15.93 21.09
C PHE A 99 -9.19 15.14 22.41
N ALA A 100 -10.19 14.26 22.51
CA ALA A 100 -10.38 13.41 23.68
C ALA A 100 -9.18 12.47 23.89
N LEU A 101 -8.62 11.95 22.79
CA LEU A 101 -7.49 11.01 22.78
C LEU A 101 -6.12 11.69 22.73
N ARG A 102 -6.03 13.04 22.83
CA ARG A 102 -4.78 13.82 22.65
C ARG A 102 -3.58 13.34 23.50
N GLY A 103 -3.84 12.72 24.65
CA GLY A 103 -2.80 12.18 25.54
C GLY A 103 -2.33 10.76 25.21
N ARG A 104 -3.02 10.04 24.30
CA ARG A 104 -2.61 8.68 23.89
C ARG A 104 -1.41 8.76 22.96
N MET A 105 -0.55 7.75 23.03
CA MET A 105 0.57 7.62 22.12
C MET A 105 0.09 7.38 20.69
N ALA A 106 0.81 8.00 19.76
CA ALA A 106 0.51 7.95 18.35
C ALA A 106 1.78 7.81 17.52
N LYS A 107 1.64 7.04 16.44
CA LYS A 107 2.68 6.83 15.44
C LYS A 107 2.48 7.77 14.27
N ILE A 108 3.57 8.39 13.82
CA ILE A 108 3.58 9.31 12.68
C ILE A 108 4.30 8.63 11.52
N VAL A 109 3.70 8.65 10.34
CA VAL A 109 4.29 8.16 9.10
C VAL A 109 4.13 9.18 7.98
N GLY A 110 4.93 9.06 6.92
CA GLY A 110 4.81 9.93 5.75
C GLY A 110 5.42 11.32 5.92
N VAL A 111 6.39 11.47 6.84
CA VAL A 111 7.23 12.67 6.96
C VAL A 111 8.48 12.49 6.11
N TYR A 112 8.80 13.52 5.32
CA TYR A 112 9.95 13.52 4.41
C TYR A 112 10.80 14.76 4.63
N LYS A 113 12.07 14.71 4.27
CA LYS A 113 12.88 15.92 4.04
C LYS A 113 12.41 16.62 2.76
N VAL A 114 12.81 17.88 2.57
CA VAL A 114 12.52 18.64 1.33
C VAL A 114 13.08 17.92 0.10
N ASP A 115 14.20 17.21 0.23
CA ASP A 115 14.82 16.40 -0.82
C ASP A 115 14.07 15.08 -1.13
N GLY A 116 13.00 14.77 -0.42
CA GLY A 116 12.20 13.55 -0.61
C GLY A 116 12.67 12.33 0.18
N THR A 117 13.71 12.44 1.02
CA THR A 117 14.16 11.35 1.89
C THR A 117 13.14 11.09 3.01
N PRO A 118 12.68 9.84 3.23
CA PRO A 118 11.77 9.52 4.33
C PRO A 118 12.45 9.68 5.69
N VAL A 119 11.70 10.15 6.69
CA VAL A 119 12.19 10.42 8.04
C VAL A 119 11.39 9.62 9.05
N SER A 120 12.09 8.89 9.91
CA SER A 120 11.48 8.23 11.05
C SER A 120 11.21 9.26 12.14
N VAL A 121 9.96 9.33 12.61
CA VAL A 121 9.55 10.22 13.69
C VAL A 121 9.18 9.35 14.89
N SER A 122 9.75 9.66 16.05
CA SER A 122 9.42 8.95 17.28
C SER A 122 7.94 9.11 17.63
N GLU A 123 7.38 8.03 18.16
CA GLU A 123 6.03 8.03 18.74
C GLU A 123 5.93 9.10 19.83
N ARG A 124 4.76 9.71 19.94
CA ARG A 124 4.49 10.83 20.85
C ARG A 124 2.99 10.96 21.12
N PRO A 125 2.58 11.73 22.14
CA PRO A 125 1.17 12.00 22.37
C PRO A 125 0.48 12.54 21.12
N LEU A 126 -0.74 12.10 20.87
CA LEU A 126 -1.54 12.45 19.69
C LEU A 126 -1.66 13.96 19.49
N GLY A 127 -1.83 14.74 20.56
CA GLY A 127 -1.86 16.20 20.50
C GLY A 127 -0.56 16.82 19.96
N GLU A 128 0.59 16.29 20.39
CA GLU A 128 1.90 16.71 19.88
C GLU A 128 2.13 16.27 18.44
N ALA A 129 1.67 15.06 18.07
CA ALA A 129 1.72 14.56 16.71
C ALA A 129 0.91 15.45 15.75
N ILE A 130 -0.31 15.82 16.15
CA ILE A 130 -1.19 16.72 15.41
C ILE A 130 -0.53 18.09 15.22
N ARG A 131 0.04 18.67 16.29
CA ARG A 131 0.79 19.94 16.21
C ARG A 131 1.94 19.87 15.22
N LEU A 132 2.81 18.88 15.37
CA LEU A 132 3.99 18.71 14.51
C LEU A 132 3.60 18.65 13.03
N ILE A 133 2.55 17.91 12.70
CA ILE A 133 2.11 17.77 11.30
C ILE A 133 1.47 19.05 10.79
N ALA A 134 0.58 19.66 11.57
CA ALA A 134 -0.20 20.82 11.16
C ALA A 134 0.63 22.10 11.04
N GLU A 135 1.55 22.33 11.99
CA GLU A 135 2.47 23.47 11.99
C GLU A 135 3.64 23.25 11.00
N GLY A 136 3.93 21.98 10.71
CA GLY A 136 5.09 21.60 9.91
C GLY A 136 6.39 21.74 10.70
N THR A 137 7.50 21.37 10.06
CA THR A 137 8.83 21.52 10.67
C THR A 137 9.81 21.97 9.60
N VAL A 138 10.66 22.95 9.93
CA VAL A 138 11.65 23.48 9.00
C VAL A 138 12.54 22.35 8.48
N GLY A 139 12.67 22.26 7.14
CA GLY A 139 13.44 21.20 6.48
C GLY A 139 12.65 19.91 6.21
N TYR A 140 11.39 19.84 6.61
CA TYR A 140 10.54 18.66 6.43
C TYR A 140 9.21 18.98 5.71
N ARG A 141 8.70 17.99 5.01
CA ARG A 141 7.39 17.95 4.38
C ARG A 141 6.47 17.04 5.20
N THR A 142 5.40 17.64 5.72
CA THR A 142 4.36 16.96 6.51
C THR A 142 3.02 16.89 5.77
N ASP A 143 2.93 17.41 4.54
CA ASP A 143 1.69 17.46 3.73
C ASP A 143 1.14 16.07 3.37
N ARG A 144 1.98 15.04 3.47
CA ARG A 144 1.64 13.63 3.26
C ARG A 144 1.62 12.81 4.55
N ALA A 145 1.83 13.46 5.69
CA ALA A 145 1.92 12.77 6.96
C ALA A 145 0.56 12.26 7.43
N GLN A 146 0.61 11.13 8.13
CA GLN A 146 -0.53 10.47 8.73
C GLN A 146 -0.19 10.11 10.18
N VAL A 147 -1.17 10.27 11.05
CA VAL A 147 -1.10 9.88 12.47
C VAL A 147 -2.00 8.69 12.70
N PHE A 148 -1.45 7.70 13.39
CA PHE A 148 -2.13 6.48 13.81
C PHE A 148 -2.12 6.41 15.34
N THR A 149 -3.25 6.11 15.96
CA THR A 149 -3.26 5.70 17.38
C THR A 149 -2.59 4.33 17.54
N GLU A 150 -2.05 4.01 18.71
CA GLU A 150 -1.39 2.70 18.98
C GLU A 150 -2.26 1.48 18.64
N GLU A 151 -3.57 1.60 18.79
CA GLU A 151 -4.53 0.53 18.46
C GLU A 151 -4.71 0.33 16.94
N GLY A 152 -4.15 1.21 16.11
CA GLY A 152 -4.30 1.18 14.65
C GLY A 152 -5.67 1.64 14.15
N ASP A 153 -6.58 1.90 15.07
CA ASP A 153 -8.00 2.18 14.80
C ASP A 153 -8.25 3.65 14.45
N GLY A 154 -7.35 4.58 14.78
CA GLY A 154 -7.57 6.02 14.59
C GLY A 154 -6.62 6.63 13.58
N LEU A 155 -7.13 7.20 12.48
CA LEU A 155 -6.34 7.88 11.44
C LEU A 155 -6.67 9.37 11.33
N LEU A 156 -5.62 10.19 11.35
CA LEU A 156 -5.67 11.60 10.95
C LEU A 156 -4.64 11.86 9.85
N ASN A 157 -5.04 12.48 8.74
CA ASN A 157 -4.09 13.00 7.75
C ASN A 157 -3.75 14.47 8.05
N TYR A 158 -2.83 15.06 7.25
CA TYR A 158 -2.46 16.48 7.36
C TYR A 158 -3.66 17.44 7.44
N ARG A 159 -4.68 17.30 6.58
CA ARG A 159 -5.84 18.20 6.58
C ARG A 159 -6.66 18.06 7.84
N ASP A 160 -6.83 16.83 8.34
CA ASP A 160 -7.54 16.58 9.59
C ASP A 160 -6.77 17.17 10.78
N CYS A 161 -5.44 17.02 10.82
CA CYS A 161 -4.59 17.63 11.84
C CYS A 161 -4.72 19.17 11.86
N VAL A 162 -4.68 19.80 10.69
CA VAL A 162 -4.90 21.26 10.57
C VAL A 162 -6.28 21.66 11.05
N ALA A 163 -7.31 20.87 10.73
CA ALA A 163 -8.68 21.14 11.17
C ALA A 163 -8.86 21.01 12.69
N VAL A 164 -8.20 20.03 13.31
CA VAL A 164 -8.18 19.85 14.78
C VAL A 164 -7.41 21.00 15.44
N MET A 165 -6.24 21.39 14.92
CA MET A 165 -5.48 22.55 15.40
C MET A 165 -6.27 23.86 15.33
N LYS A 166 -7.01 24.08 14.24
CA LYS A 166 -7.84 25.29 14.10
C LYS A 166 -8.92 25.40 15.19
N GLN A 167 -9.44 24.26 15.67
CA GLN A 167 -10.52 24.20 16.65
C GLN A 167 -10.02 24.12 18.09
N TYR A 168 -8.91 23.43 18.34
CA TYR A 168 -8.44 23.07 19.68
C TYR A 168 -6.97 23.47 19.98
N GLY A 169 -6.29 24.20 19.10
CA GLY A 169 -4.84 24.45 19.13
C GLY A 169 -4.22 24.74 20.51
N GLN A 170 -4.82 25.66 21.28
CA GLN A 170 -4.31 26.04 22.61
C GLN A 170 -4.55 24.96 23.70
N ARG A 171 -5.41 23.98 23.43
CA ARG A 171 -5.85 22.95 24.40
C ARG A 171 -5.33 21.55 24.06
N LEU A 172 -4.65 21.39 22.92
CA LEU A 172 -4.10 20.11 22.45
C LEU A 172 -2.93 19.63 23.30
#